data_AF-A0A8D0H184-F1
#
_entry.id   AF-A0A8D0H184-F1
#
_cell.length_a   1.000
_cell.length_b   1.000
_cell.length_c   1.000
_cell.angle_alpha   90.00
_cell.angle_beta   90.00
_cell.angle_gamma   90.00
#
_symmetry.space_group_name_H-M   'P 1'
#
loop_
_entity.id
_entity.type
_entity.pdbx_description
1 polymer ?
#
loop_
_entity_poly.entity_id
_entity_poly.type
_entity_poly.pdbx_seq_one_letter_code
_entity_poly.pdbx_strand_id
1 'polypeptide(L)'
;FCLQNHLLLAVDSDKRHFRDFALWKAAKPQEVFWESPWGRGRPGWHIECSTISSTVFGSQLDIHTGGIDLAFPHHENEIAQCEAYHQCEQWGNYFLHSGFFSPFRRV
;
A
#
# COMPACT_ATOMS: atom_id res chain seq x y z
N PHE A 1 4.21 -10.19 1.20
CA PHE A 1 2.78 -9.81 1.01
C PHE A 1 1.89 -10.81 1.74
N CYS A 2 0.81 -10.36 2.39
CA CYS A 2 -0.14 -11.24 3.10
C CYS A 2 -1.59 -10.96 2.67
N LEU A 3 -2.47 -11.97 2.74
CA LEU A 3 -3.92 -11.81 2.70
C LEU A 3 -4.42 -11.98 4.14
N GLN A 4 -5.11 -10.99 4.69
CA GLN A 4 -5.57 -11.04 6.09
C GLN A 4 -7.00 -11.55 6.13
N ASN A 5 -7.20 -12.80 6.59
CA ASN A 5 -8.47 -13.52 6.41
C ASN A 5 -9.33 -13.71 7.68
N HIS A 6 -9.03 -13.08 8.82
CA HIS A 6 -9.77 -13.37 10.05
C HIS A 6 -10.42 -12.21 10.81
N LEU A 7 -11.62 -12.55 11.31
CA LEU A 7 -12.65 -11.77 12.00
C LEU A 7 -12.40 -11.64 13.51
N LEU A 8 -11.21 -11.98 14.01
CA LEU A 8 -10.92 -12.05 15.44
C LEU A 8 -9.62 -11.32 15.77
N LEU A 9 -9.62 -10.69 16.94
CA LEU A 9 -8.59 -9.86 17.55
C LEU A 9 -7.29 -10.64 17.87
N ALA A 10 -6.68 -11.31 16.89
CA ALA A 10 -5.38 -11.95 17.03
C ALA A 10 -4.30 -11.08 16.38
N VAL A 11 -3.34 -10.66 17.19
CA VAL A 11 -2.09 -10.03 16.76
C VAL A 11 -1.39 -10.96 15.77
N ASP A 12 -1.25 -10.51 14.52
CA ASP A 12 -0.22 -10.88 13.55
C ASP A 12 0.08 -12.37 13.24
N SER A 13 -0.77 -13.31 13.64
CA SER A 13 -0.51 -14.75 13.49
C SER A 13 -0.53 -15.25 12.04
N ASP A 14 -1.17 -14.51 11.13
CA ASP A 14 -1.33 -14.92 9.73
C ASP A 14 -0.13 -14.53 8.86
N LYS A 15 0.77 -13.68 9.38
CA LYS A 15 1.95 -13.24 8.65
C LYS A 15 3.08 -14.23 8.81
N ARG A 16 3.79 -14.51 7.71
CA ARG A 16 5.03 -15.31 7.76
C ARG A 16 6.18 -14.51 8.36
N HIS A 17 6.16 -13.19 8.14
CA HIS A 17 7.17 -12.29 8.65
C HIS A 17 6.52 -10.99 9.18
N PHE A 18 7.09 -10.40 10.24
CA PHE A 18 6.53 -9.19 10.86
C PHE A 18 6.42 -7.99 9.90
N ARG A 19 7.26 -7.97 8.86
CA ARG A 19 7.26 -6.94 7.80
C ARG A 19 6.20 -7.16 6.73
N ASP A 20 5.50 -8.29 6.73
CA ASP A 20 4.43 -8.51 5.76
C ASP A 20 3.30 -7.48 5.97
N PHE A 21 2.75 -7.00 4.87
CA PHE A 21 1.59 -6.12 4.84
C PHE A 21 0.49 -6.70 3.96
N ALA A 22 -0.74 -6.28 4.24
CA ALA A 22 -1.93 -6.85 3.62
C ALA A 22 -2.15 -6.29 2.22
N LEU A 23 -2.37 -7.18 1.24
CA LEU A 23 -2.90 -6.82 -0.08
C LEU A 23 -4.43 -6.79 -0.07
N TRP A 24 -5.03 -7.72 0.66
CA TRP A 24 -6.47 -7.85 0.83
C TRP A 24 -6.77 -8.05 2.31
N LYS A 25 -7.79 -7.33 2.80
CA LYS A 25 -8.28 -7.44 4.18
C LYS A 25 -9.70 -7.99 4.14
N ALA A 26 -9.92 -9.12 4.80
CA ALA A 26 -11.25 -9.67 4.96
C ALA A 26 -12.16 -8.67 5.67
N ALA A 27 -13.42 -8.62 5.22
CA ALA A 27 -14.40 -7.70 5.75
C ALA A 27 -14.85 -8.14 7.14
N LYS A 28 -14.93 -7.19 8.07
CA LYS A 28 -15.59 -7.43 9.36
C LYS A 28 -17.11 -7.38 9.19
N PRO A 29 -17.89 -7.89 10.15
CA PRO A 29 -19.32 -7.78 10.11
C PRO A 29 -19.73 -6.30 9.98
N GLN A 30 -20.72 -6.04 9.13
CA GLN A 30 -21.24 -4.71 8.84
C GLN A 30 -20.28 -3.72 8.15
N GLU A 31 -19.06 -4.11 7.77
CA GLU A 31 -18.20 -3.29 6.91
C GLU A 31 -18.61 -3.39 5.43
N VAL A 32 -18.35 -2.33 4.67
CA VAL A 32 -18.42 -2.36 3.20
C VAL A 32 -17.36 -3.34 2.68
N PHE A 33 -17.73 -4.13 1.69
CA PHE A 33 -16.86 -5.16 1.11
C PHE A 33 -17.13 -5.32 -0.38
N TRP A 34 -16.16 -5.95 -1.05
CA TRP A 34 -16.25 -6.44 -2.41
C TRP A 34 -16.00 -7.95 -2.43
N GLU A 35 -16.58 -8.62 -3.43
CA GLU A 35 -16.29 -10.02 -3.71
C GLU A 35 -14.94 -10.16 -4.41
N SER A 36 -14.17 -11.17 -4.05
CA SER A 36 -12.89 -11.49 -4.68
C SER A 36 -12.61 -12.99 -4.60
N PRO A 37 -11.63 -13.52 -5.37
CA PRO A 37 -11.20 -14.91 -5.25
C PRO A 37 -10.70 -15.30 -3.85
N TRP A 38 -10.34 -14.33 -3.01
CA TRP A 38 -9.87 -14.54 -1.63
C TRP A 38 -10.97 -14.31 -0.59
N GLY A 39 -12.22 -14.20 -1.03
CA GLY A 39 -13.38 -13.94 -0.18
C GLY A 39 -13.72 -12.47 -0.05
N ARG A 40 -14.77 -12.20 0.73
CA ARG A 40 -15.32 -10.86 0.96
C ARG A 40 -14.34 -10.00 1.74
N GLY A 41 -13.99 -8.85 1.19
CA GLY A 41 -13.02 -7.97 1.80
C GLY A 41 -12.88 -6.63 1.11
N ARG A 42 -11.74 -5.99 1.34
CA ARG A 42 -11.37 -4.71 0.76
C ARG A 42 -9.86 -4.66 0.53
N PRO A 43 -9.39 -3.81 -0.39
CA PRO A 43 -7.96 -3.64 -0.63
C PRO A 43 -7.23 -3.16 0.63
N GLY A 44 -5.95 -3.52 0.71
CA GLY A 44 -5.00 -2.93 1.63
C GLY A 44 -4.60 -1.52 1.17
N TRP A 45 -4.19 -0.67 2.11
CA TRP A 45 -3.90 0.74 1.84
C TRP A 45 -2.89 0.97 0.71
N HIS A 46 -1.82 0.17 0.63
CA HIS A 46 -0.74 0.36 -0.34
C HIS A 46 -1.10 -0.14 -1.74
N ILE A 47 -1.86 -1.24 -1.85
CA ILE A 47 -2.14 -1.86 -3.16
C ILE A 47 -3.04 -0.99 -4.03
N GLU A 48 -3.83 -0.11 -3.43
CA GLU A 48 -4.68 0.83 -4.15
C GLU A 48 -3.85 1.76 -5.05
N CYS A 49 -2.83 2.43 -4.49
CA CYS A 49 -1.92 3.30 -5.22
C CYS A 49 -1.12 2.51 -6.27
N SER A 50 -0.54 1.36 -5.92
CA SER A 50 0.18 0.51 -6.90
C SER A 50 -0.68 0.14 -8.10
N THR A 51 -1.94 -0.24 -7.86
CA THR A 51 -2.86 -0.67 -8.91
C THR A 51 -3.21 0.50 -9.81
N ILE A 52 -3.56 1.66 -9.23
CA ILE A 52 -3.92 2.86 -9.99
C ILE A 52 -2.72 3.35 -10.80
N SER A 53 -1.57 3.54 -10.16
CA SER A 53 -0.34 4.01 -10.80
C SER A 53 0.09 3.07 -11.92
N SER A 54 0.07 1.75 -11.70
CA SER A 54 0.41 0.76 -12.74
C SER A 54 -0.61 0.71 -13.88
N THR A 55 -1.90 0.94 -13.60
CA THR A 55 -2.93 0.96 -14.65
C THR A 55 -2.78 2.17 -15.56
N VAL A 56 -2.36 3.31 -15.00
CA VAL A 56 -2.23 4.57 -15.75
C VAL A 56 -0.87 4.69 -16.44
N PHE A 57 0.22 4.34 -15.75
CA PHE A 57 1.60 4.58 -16.20
C PHE A 57 2.35 3.30 -16.60
N GLY A 58 1.81 2.13 -16.29
CA GLY A 58 2.45 0.85 -16.58
C GLY A 58 3.67 0.59 -15.68
N SER A 59 4.72 0.06 -16.29
CA SER A 59 5.92 -0.43 -15.61
C SER A 59 6.97 0.64 -15.32
N GLN A 60 6.73 1.89 -15.70
CA GLN A 60 7.68 2.98 -15.52
C GLN A 60 6.95 4.25 -15.07
N LEU A 61 7.40 4.83 -13.96
CA LEU A 61 6.90 6.07 -13.42
C LEU A 61 8.05 7.07 -13.22
N ASP A 62 7.94 8.25 -13.82
CA ASP A 62 9.00 9.25 -13.68
C ASP A 62 8.97 9.94 -12.32
N ILE A 63 7.79 10.45 -11.92
CA ILE A 63 7.63 11.21 -10.68
C ILE A 63 6.45 10.66 -9.91
N HIS A 64 6.71 10.27 -8.66
CA HIS A 64 5.70 9.97 -7.66
C HIS A 64 5.82 10.95 -6.50
N THR A 65 4.70 11.43 -5.95
CA THR A 65 4.73 12.48 -4.91
C THR A 65 3.82 12.16 -3.74
N GLY A 66 4.12 12.75 -2.58
CA GLY A 66 3.29 12.60 -1.38
C GLY A 66 3.80 13.40 -0.19
N GLY A 67 3.13 13.29 0.95
CA GLY A 67 3.67 13.78 2.22
C GLY A 67 4.85 12.91 2.70
N ILE A 68 5.73 13.48 3.53
CA ILE A 68 6.87 12.73 4.10
C ILE A 68 6.45 11.53 4.96
N ASP A 69 5.26 11.58 5.54
CA ASP A 69 4.62 10.47 6.23
C ASP A 69 4.29 9.28 5.31
N LEU A 70 4.17 9.51 4.00
CA LEU A 70 3.94 8.46 3.01
C LEU A 70 5.24 7.81 2.53
N ALA A 71 6.42 8.39 2.81
CA ALA A 71 7.69 7.78 2.40
C ALA A 71 7.83 6.36 2.94
N PHE A 72 7.50 6.16 4.23
CA PHE A 72 7.47 4.86 4.86
C PHE A 72 6.23 4.70 5.76
N PRO A 73 5.49 3.59 5.68
CA PRO A 73 5.73 2.43 4.82
C PRO A 73 5.06 2.53 3.44
N HIS A 74 4.37 3.63 3.14
CA HIS A 74 3.43 3.66 2.02
C HIS A 74 4.11 3.55 0.64
N HIS A 75 4.98 4.48 0.27
CA HIS A 75 5.68 4.43 -1.02
C HIS A 75 6.68 3.27 -1.09
N GLU A 76 7.34 2.89 0.02
CA GLU A 76 8.21 1.70 0.02
C GLU A 76 7.44 0.43 -0.33
N ASN A 77 6.24 0.26 0.23
CA ASN A 77 5.38 -0.88 -0.09
C ASN A 77 4.79 -0.80 -1.50
N GLU A 78 4.46 0.40 -1.98
CA GLU A 78 3.99 0.62 -3.35
C GLU A 78 5.07 0.25 -4.39
N ILE A 79 6.31 0.69 -4.17
CA ILE A 79 7.48 0.31 -4.98
C ILE A 79 7.63 -1.21 -4.99
N ALA A 80 7.65 -1.86 -3.82
CA ALA A 80 7.79 -3.31 -3.71
C ALA A 80 6.67 -4.08 -4.44
N GLN A 81 5.42 -3.58 -4.38
CA GLN A 81 4.29 -4.15 -5.11
C GLN A 81 4.44 -4.01 -6.62
N CYS A 82 4.80 -2.81 -7.10
CA CYS A 82 4.95 -2.53 -8.52
C CYS A 82 6.14 -3.26 -9.15
N GLU A 83 7.30 -3.26 -8.50
CA GLU A 83 8.50 -3.97 -8.97
C GLU A 83 8.28 -5.48 -9.04
N ALA A 84 7.62 -6.06 -8.03
CA ALA A 84 7.25 -7.47 -8.03
C ALA A 84 6.24 -7.83 -9.14
N TYR A 85 5.27 -6.95 -9.40
CA TYR A 85 4.24 -7.17 -10.43
C TYR A 85 4.79 -7.02 -11.85
N HIS A 86 5.55 -5.96 -12.11
CA HIS A 86 6.13 -5.66 -13.43
C HIS A 86 7.44 -6.41 -13.71
N GLN A 87 7.97 -7.13 -12.72
CA GLN A 87 9.23 -7.85 -12.81
C GLN A 87 10.40 -6.95 -13.22
N CYS A 88 10.47 -5.76 -12.63
CA CYS A 88 11.54 -4.78 -12.87
C CYS A 88 12.27 -4.43 -11.57
N GLU A 89 13.51 -3.97 -11.69
CA GLU A 89 14.33 -3.55 -10.53
C GLU A 89 14.11 -2.10 -10.12
N GLN A 90 13.49 -1.30 -11.00
CA GLN A 90 13.24 0.11 -10.74
C GLN A 90 11.92 0.51 -11.40
N TRP A 91 10.86 0.61 -10.60
CA TRP A 91 9.56 1.07 -11.09
C TRP A 91 9.47 2.59 -11.20
N GLY A 92 10.07 3.32 -10.25
CA GLY A 92 9.98 4.78 -10.17
C GLY A 92 11.36 5.47 -10.22
N ASN A 93 11.45 6.59 -10.94
CA ASN A 93 12.70 7.36 -11.06
C ASN A 93 12.88 8.36 -9.90
N TYR A 94 11.83 9.11 -9.54
CA TYR A 94 11.89 10.15 -8.53
C TYR A 94 10.69 10.12 -7.58
N PHE A 95 10.97 10.06 -6.28
CA PHE A 95 9.96 10.21 -5.23
C PHE A 95 10.16 11.55 -4.52
N LEU A 96 9.17 12.43 -4.61
CA LEU A 96 9.22 13.77 -4.02
C LEU A 96 8.27 13.85 -2.82
N HIS A 97 8.84 14.09 -1.64
CA HIS A 97 8.08 14.17 -0.41
C HIS A 97 8.01 15.59 0.15
N SER A 98 6.79 16.06 0.40
CA SER A 98 6.55 17.34 1.07
C SER A 98 6.71 17.17 2.59
N GLY A 99 7.44 18.09 3.24
CA GLY A 99 7.58 18.09 4.69
C GLY A 99 6.26 18.38 5.42
N PHE A 100 6.21 18.08 6.71
CA PHE A 100 5.04 18.38 7.53
C PHE A 100 4.72 19.88 7.55
N PHE A 101 3.44 20.19 7.41
CA PHE A 101 2.96 21.54 7.70
C PHE A 101 2.94 21.75 9.22
N SER A 102 3.76 22.69 9.71
CA SER A 102 3.67 23.17 11.09
C SER A 102 3.06 24.57 11.10
N PRO A 103 1.93 24.79 11.82
CA PRO A 103 1.29 26.10 11.89
C PRO A 103 2.07 27.14 12.71
N PHE A 104 3.19 26.74 13.36
CA PHE A 104 4.00 27.63 14.18
C PHE A 104 5.35 27.89 13.54
N ARG A 105 5.40 28.72 12.49
CA ARG A 105 6.60 29.52 12.21
C ARG A 105 6.38 30.88 12.85
N ARG A 106 7.00 31.13 14.02
CA ARG A 106 7.20 32.51 14.47
C ARG A 106 8.11 33.17 13.44
N VAL A 107 7.60 34.25 12.85
CA VAL A 107 8.44 35.30 12.26
C VAL A 107 9.10 36.04 13.42
#